data_AF-X0P9Y7-F1
#
_entry.id   AF-X0P9Y7-F1
#
_cell.length_a   1.000
_cell.length_b   1.000
_cell.length_c   1.000
_cell.angle_alpha   90.00
_cell.angle_beta   90.00
_cell.angle_gamma   90.00
#
_symmetry.space_group_name_H-M   'P 1'
#
loop_
_entity.id
_entity.type
_entity.pdbx_description
1 polymer ?
#
loop_
_entity_poly.entity_id
_entity_poly.type
_entity_poly.pdbx_seq_one_letter_code
_entity_poly.pdbx_strand_id
1 'polypeptide(L)'
;MTKKHLLAGLLASLTIAAALPITFGAAFQSPAYAKTATKATVISQIKKTPDLNPTSSVRAFSKTTYQQYKATFNKDYNVDKMSPSSVFNHHQALVYTASPTLRKYLAVSMKTWNHALGRTVFKTGTSNNYTIRVGFGTGGKDHSLWDGLYKTNKLWVNKSHFNSDSYILTVLQAVSGKKVTKPKTAADKAAYVKYYRGFWEATITHELGHSLGLDHTPYLDDIMYAQSGDSSSSIKYTWTTSKKGNGSFAGFTNKLSSRDINRAKINQTIGILVKLKFN
;
A
#
# COMPACT_ATOMS: atom_id res chain seq x y z
N MET A 1 -31.45 54.14 11.48
CA MET A 1 -32.43 53.04 11.55
C MET A 1 -31.70 51.79 12.06
N THR A 2 -31.68 51.47 13.36
CA THR A 2 -32.67 50.62 14.10
C THR A 2 -32.97 49.30 13.37
N LYS A 3 -32.84 48.09 13.91
CA LYS A 3 -32.76 47.59 15.30
C LYS A 3 -32.15 46.17 15.29
N LYS A 4 -31.40 45.85 16.35
CA LYS A 4 -31.09 44.50 16.82
C LYS A 4 -32.38 43.78 17.22
N HIS A 5 -32.49 42.48 16.96
CA HIS A 5 -33.49 41.63 17.62
C HIS A 5 -32.81 40.73 18.65
N LEU A 6 -33.18 40.98 19.90
CA LEU A 6 -33.02 40.14 21.09
C LEU A 6 -34.40 39.55 21.41
N LEU A 7 -34.43 38.25 21.69
CA LEU A 7 -35.45 37.51 22.46
C LEU A 7 -34.64 36.36 23.10
N ALA A 8 -34.27 36.32 24.39
CA ALA A 8 -34.98 36.46 25.67
C ALA A 8 -35.87 35.24 26.02
N GLY A 9 -35.48 34.56 27.11
CA GLY A 9 -36.23 33.51 27.83
C GLY A 9 -35.55 32.14 27.77
N LEU A 10 -35.22 31.41 28.85
CA LEU A 10 -35.55 31.55 30.27
C LEU A 10 -34.47 30.80 31.09
N LEU A 11 -34.09 31.35 32.24
CA LEU A 11 -33.39 30.64 33.31
C LEU A 11 -34.29 29.55 33.90
N ALA A 12 -33.74 28.36 34.08
CA ALA A 12 -34.19 27.43 35.12
C ALA A 12 -32.96 26.93 35.87
N SER A 13 -32.75 27.54 37.04
CA SER A 13 -31.81 27.13 38.06
C SER A 13 -32.24 25.81 38.69
N LEU A 14 -31.38 24.80 38.64
CA LEU A 14 -31.37 23.73 39.63
C LEU A 14 -29.97 23.65 40.24
N THR A 15 -29.84 24.27 41.41
CA THR A 15 -28.77 24.04 42.36
C THR A 15 -29.05 22.72 43.08
N ILE A 16 -28.24 21.70 42.83
CA ILE A 16 -28.04 20.63 43.83
C ILE A 16 -26.55 20.65 44.14
N ALA A 17 -26.24 21.26 45.26
CA ALA A 17 -24.95 21.13 45.92
C ALA A 17 -24.85 19.71 46.49
N ALA A 18 -23.91 18.94 45.95
CA ALA A 18 -23.29 17.84 46.67
C ALA A 18 -21.79 18.14 46.66
N ALA A 19 -21.30 18.69 47.77
CA ALA A 19 -19.88 18.92 48.00
C ALA A 19 -19.18 17.57 48.10
N LEU A 20 -18.60 17.10 46.99
CA LEU A 20 -17.59 16.06 47.01
C LEU A 20 -16.24 16.73 47.30
N PRO A 21 -15.39 16.16 48.16
CA PRO A 21 -14.04 16.65 48.35
C PRO A 21 -13.26 16.38 47.06
N ILE A 22 -13.09 17.41 46.23
CA ILE A 22 -12.17 17.37 45.09
C ILE A 22 -10.77 17.45 45.70
N THR A 23 -10.15 16.29 45.87
CA THR A 23 -8.70 16.19 46.06
C THR A 23 -8.03 16.68 44.77
N PHE A 24 -7.51 17.91 44.80
CA PHE A 24 -6.59 18.43 43.79
C PHE A 24 -5.24 17.71 43.94
N GLY A 25 -5.19 16.47 43.46
CA GLY A 25 -4.03 15.59 43.52
C GLY A 25 -3.87 14.75 42.25
N ALA A 26 -4.39 15.21 41.11
CA ALA A 26 -4.01 14.63 39.83
C ALA A 26 -2.84 15.47 39.29
N ALA A 27 -1.62 15.00 39.54
CA ALA A 27 -0.46 15.49 38.80
C ALA A 27 -0.80 15.42 37.31
N PHE A 28 -0.72 16.57 36.63
CA PHE A 28 -0.72 16.60 35.17
C PHE A 28 0.49 15.77 34.72
N GLN A 29 0.26 14.49 34.42
CA GLN A 29 1.24 13.70 33.69
C GLN A 29 1.32 14.34 32.30
N SER A 30 2.34 15.17 32.12
CA SER A 30 2.80 15.56 30.79
C SER A 30 2.82 14.31 29.91
N PRO A 31 2.23 14.34 28.69
CA PRO A 31 2.16 13.17 27.84
C PRO A 31 3.59 12.63 27.69
N ALA A 32 3.83 11.42 28.17
CA ALA A 32 5.12 10.78 28.04
C ALA A 32 5.43 10.66 26.55
N TYR A 33 6.24 11.58 26.03
CA TYR A 33 6.72 11.50 24.66
C TYR A 33 7.41 10.15 24.52
N ALA A 34 6.86 9.27 23.69
CA ALA A 34 7.36 7.91 23.51
C ALA A 34 8.87 7.97 23.20
N LYS A 35 9.69 7.53 24.17
CA LYS A 35 11.14 7.66 24.13
C LYS A 35 11.68 7.06 22.83
N THR A 36 12.47 7.82 22.10
CA THR A 36 13.13 7.35 20.89
C THR A 36 14.07 6.19 21.23
N ALA A 37 13.85 5.02 20.62
CA ALA A 37 14.74 3.88 20.76
C ALA A 37 16.15 4.20 20.24
N THR A 38 17.17 3.58 20.82
CA THR A 38 18.54 3.73 20.34
C THR A 38 18.74 2.97 19.02
N LYS A 39 19.74 3.37 18.23
CA LYS A 39 20.12 2.67 16.99
C LYS A 39 20.42 1.18 17.23
N ALA A 40 21.08 0.85 18.35
CA ALA A 40 21.40 -0.53 18.71
C ALA A 40 20.13 -1.36 18.94
N THR A 41 19.14 -0.81 19.64
CA THR A 41 17.83 -1.47 19.83
C THR A 41 17.11 -1.67 18.51
N VAL A 42 17.11 -0.67 17.62
CA VAL A 42 16.48 -0.77 16.29
C VAL A 42 17.10 -1.90 15.47
N ILE A 43 18.43 -1.91 15.34
CA ILE A 43 19.15 -2.95 14.59
C ILE A 43 18.91 -4.33 15.20
N SER A 44 18.94 -4.45 16.53
CA SER A 44 18.67 -5.71 17.23
C SER A 44 17.29 -6.26 16.91
N GLN A 45 16.25 -5.41 16.90
CA GLN A 45 14.89 -5.83 16.57
C GLN A 45 14.74 -6.21 15.10
N ILE A 46 15.33 -5.46 14.17
CA ILE A 46 15.30 -5.78 12.73
C ILE A 46 15.93 -7.17 12.48
N LYS A 47 17.07 -7.47 13.11
CA LYS A 47 17.75 -8.77 12.97
C LYS A 47 16.90 -9.97 13.42
N LYS A 48 15.90 -9.75 14.28
CA LYS A 48 14.98 -10.79 14.75
C LYS A 48 13.78 -10.99 13.82
N THR A 49 13.64 -10.17 12.78
CA THR A 49 12.54 -10.28 11.83
C THR A 49 12.88 -11.25 10.70
N PRO A 50 11.92 -12.02 10.17
CA PRO A 50 12.11 -12.71 8.90
C PRO A 50 12.48 -11.68 7.82
N ASP A 51 13.24 -12.12 6.82
CA ASP A 51 13.79 -11.20 5.82
C ASP A 51 12.69 -10.32 5.18
N LEU A 52 12.93 -9.02 5.08
CA LEU A 52 11.98 -8.03 4.57
C LEU A 52 10.58 -8.02 5.24
N ASN A 53 10.35 -8.74 6.35
CA ASN A 53 9.03 -8.88 6.98
C ASN A 53 9.03 -8.32 8.41
N PRO A 54 8.73 -7.02 8.61
CA PRO A 54 8.81 -6.41 9.93
C PRO A 54 7.76 -7.00 10.89
N THR A 55 8.20 -7.53 12.03
CA THR A 55 7.35 -8.10 13.08
C THR A 55 6.65 -7.00 13.90
N SER A 56 5.76 -7.37 14.82
CA SER A 56 5.10 -6.42 15.73
C SER A 56 6.08 -5.60 16.56
N SER A 57 7.21 -6.17 16.99
CA SER A 57 8.21 -5.45 17.79
C SER A 57 8.84 -4.29 17.02
N VAL A 58 9.13 -4.50 15.73
CA VAL A 58 9.59 -3.43 14.85
C VAL A 58 8.47 -2.42 14.58
N ARG A 59 7.24 -2.90 14.34
CA ARG A 59 6.07 -2.03 14.09
C ARG A 59 5.63 -1.16 15.27
N ALA A 60 6.07 -1.51 16.48
CA ALA A 60 5.74 -0.79 17.71
C ALA A 60 6.66 0.40 18.00
N PHE A 61 7.72 0.62 17.21
CA PHE A 61 8.58 1.80 17.39
C PHE A 61 7.82 3.11 17.22
N SER A 62 8.25 4.14 17.96
CA SER A 62 7.63 5.46 17.88
C SER A 62 7.89 6.11 16.51
N LYS A 63 7.03 7.06 16.13
CA LYS A 63 7.20 7.86 14.92
C LYS A 63 8.57 8.55 14.88
N THR A 64 9.05 9.06 16.02
CA THR A 64 10.36 9.71 16.13
C THR A 64 11.50 8.73 15.84
N THR A 65 11.42 7.48 16.34
CA THR A 65 12.39 6.42 16.00
C THR A 65 12.39 6.12 14.50
N TYR A 66 11.21 5.99 13.89
CA TYR A 66 11.10 5.79 12.45
C TYR A 66 11.70 6.93 11.63
N GLN A 67 11.44 8.17 12.02
CA GLN A 67 11.99 9.34 11.34
C GLN A 67 13.51 9.42 11.48
N GLN A 68 14.04 9.21 12.68
CA GLN A 68 15.48 9.26 12.95
C GLN A 68 16.26 8.17 12.20
N TYR A 69 15.70 6.97 12.06
CA TYR A 69 16.37 5.83 11.40
C TYR A 69 15.70 5.42 10.10
N LYS A 70 15.07 6.37 9.40
CA LYS A 70 14.32 6.12 8.16
C LYS A 70 15.13 5.33 7.14
N ALA A 71 16.38 5.70 6.90
CA ALA A 71 17.25 5.03 5.92
C ALA A 71 17.46 3.55 6.26
N THR A 72 17.58 3.21 7.55
CA THR A 72 17.69 1.82 8.02
C THR A 72 16.43 1.04 7.72
N PHE A 73 15.25 1.57 8.09
CA PHE A 73 13.98 0.89 7.79
C PHE A 73 13.71 0.77 6.29
N ASN A 74 13.99 1.83 5.52
CA ASN A 74 13.86 1.82 4.07
C ASN A 74 14.67 0.68 3.47
N LYS A 75 15.96 0.61 3.79
CA LYS A 75 16.86 -0.41 3.26
C LYS A 75 16.50 -1.82 3.73
N ASP A 76 16.27 -2.03 5.02
CA ASP A 76 16.06 -3.38 5.59
C ASP A 76 14.71 -4.01 5.21
N TYR A 77 13.75 -3.18 4.77
CA TYR A 77 12.41 -3.63 4.41
C TYR A 77 12.00 -3.29 2.98
N ASN A 78 12.94 -2.85 2.14
CA ASN A 78 12.66 -2.50 0.74
C ASN A 78 11.51 -1.47 0.63
N VAL A 79 11.51 -0.41 1.43
CA VAL A 79 10.45 0.62 1.39
C VAL A 79 11.03 1.99 1.05
N ASP A 80 10.26 2.81 0.33
CA ASP A 80 10.67 4.17 -0.02
C ASP A 80 9.50 5.13 -0.28
N LYS A 81 9.80 6.42 -0.45
CA LYS A 81 8.86 7.47 -0.85
C LYS A 81 8.67 7.46 -2.37
N MET A 82 7.77 6.60 -2.82
CA MET A 82 7.38 6.50 -4.24
C MET A 82 6.23 7.43 -4.64
N SER A 83 5.40 7.82 -3.66
CA SER A 83 4.29 8.76 -3.84
C SER A 83 4.67 10.17 -3.33
N PRO A 84 4.28 11.25 -4.03
CA PRO A 84 4.32 12.58 -3.43
C PRO A 84 3.35 12.66 -2.26
N SER A 85 3.61 13.58 -1.33
CA SER A 85 2.79 13.75 -0.12
C SER A 85 1.35 14.20 -0.38
N SER A 86 1.03 14.59 -1.61
CA SER A 86 -0.33 14.92 -2.06
C SER A 86 -1.18 13.69 -2.38
N VAL A 87 -0.59 12.51 -2.60
CA VAL A 87 -1.34 11.31 -3.00
C VAL A 87 -2.27 10.84 -1.88
N PHE A 88 -1.74 10.78 -0.66
CA PHE A 88 -2.49 10.30 0.49
C PHE A 88 -2.76 11.45 1.44
N ASN A 89 -4.00 11.91 1.42
CA ASN A 89 -4.51 12.90 2.35
C ASN A 89 -5.28 12.18 3.45
N HIS A 90 -4.98 12.45 4.72
CA HIS A 90 -5.53 11.70 5.86
C HIS A 90 -5.45 10.17 5.68
N HIS A 91 -4.31 9.68 5.18
CA HIS A 91 -4.07 8.27 4.87
C HIS A 91 -4.94 7.66 3.75
N GLN A 92 -5.57 8.49 2.92
CA GLN A 92 -6.44 8.04 1.83
C GLN A 92 -6.02 8.62 0.48
N ALA A 93 -6.01 7.77 -0.54
CA ALA A 93 -5.87 8.15 -1.93
C ALA A 93 -7.21 8.01 -2.66
N LEU A 94 -7.50 8.97 -3.55
CA LEU A 94 -8.63 8.92 -4.47
C LEU A 94 -8.11 8.39 -5.81
N VAL A 95 -8.56 7.21 -6.21
CA VAL A 95 -8.06 6.51 -7.39
C VAL A 95 -9.10 6.55 -8.49
N TYR A 96 -8.73 7.08 -9.66
CA TYR A 96 -9.64 7.30 -10.77
C TYR A 96 -9.13 6.64 -12.05
N THR A 97 -10.03 6.02 -12.82
CA THR A 97 -9.79 5.62 -14.20
C THR A 97 -10.94 6.06 -15.10
N ALA A 98 -10.60 6.57 -16.29
CA ALA A 98 -11.56 6.80 -17.36
C ALA A 98 -11.95 5.50 -18.09
N SER A 99 -11.14 4.44 -17.99
CA SER A 99 -11.37 3.18 -18.70
C SER A 99 -12.47 2.35 -18.01
N PRO A 100 -13.60 2.07 -18.68
CA PRO A 100 -14.63 1.19 -18.12
C PRO A 100 -14.08 -0.22 -17.85
N THR A 101 -13.18 -0.70 -18.70
CA THR A 101 -12.53 -2.01 -18.57
C THR A 101 -11.71 -2.11 -17.29
N LEU A 102 -10.83 -1.13 -17.02
CA LEU A 102 -9.96 -1.16 -15.85
C LEU A 102 -10.72 -0.94 -14.53
N ARG A 103 -11.92 -0.36 -14.57
CA ARG A 103 -12.71 -0.02 -13.37
C ARG A 103 -12.99 -1.24 -12.48
N LYS A 104 -13.31 -2.40 -13.08
CA LYS A 104 -13.59 -3.63 -12.34
C LYS A 104 -12.35 -4.18 -11.63
N TYR A 105 -11.22 -4.23 -12.34
CA TYR A 105 -9.94 -4.66 -11.78
C TYR A 105 -9.50 -3.74 -10.64
N LEU A 106 -9.58 -2.43 -10.87
CA LEU A 106 -9.20 -1.43 -9.90
C LEU A 106 -10.02 -1.53 -8.60
N ALA A 107 -11.33 -1.75 -8.70
CA ALA A 107 -12.19 -1.94 -7.53
C ALA A 107 -11.75 -3.14 -6.68
N VAL A 108 -11.39 -4.26 -7.32
CA VAL A 108 -10.90 -5.46 -6.62
C VAL A 108 -9.54 -5.19 -5.98
N SER A 109 -8.58 -4.63 -6.72
CA SER A 109 -7.24 -4.34 -6.20
C SER A 109 -7.25 -3.36 -5.02
N MET A 110 -8.08 -2.32 -5.07
CA MET A 110 -8.29 -1.41 -3.94
C MET A 110 -8.89 -2.13 -2.73
N LYS A 111 -9.90 -3.00 -2.96
CA LYS A 111 -10.53 -3.79 -1.89
C LYS A 111 -9.52 -4.74 -1.24
N THR A 112 -8.63 -5.37 -2.01
CA THR A 112 -7.56 -6.25 -1.51
C THR A 112 -6.67 -5.52 -0.51
N TRP A 113 -6.14 -4.35 -0.86
CA TRP A 113 -5.32 -3.55 0.05
C TRP A 113 -6.10 -3.04 1.26
N ASN A 114 -7.31 -2.50 1.04
CA ASN A 114 -8.14 -1.96 2.11
C ASN A 114 -8.49 -3.03 3.16
N HIS A 115 -8.85 -4.23 2.71
CA HIS A 115 -9.15 -5.36 3.58
C HIS A 115 -7.92 -5.78 4.39
N ALA A 116 -6.77 -5.97 3.73
CA ALA A 116 -5.55 -6.43 4.39
C ALA A 116 -4.98 -5.41 5.39
N LEU A 117 -5.22 -4.13 5.17
CA LEU A 117 -4.82 -3.05 6.07
C LEU A 117 -5.88 -2.73 7.13
N GLY A 118 -7.06 -3.36 7.08
CA GLY A 118 -8.15 -3.15 8.02
C GLY A 118 -8.75 -1.74 7.98
N ARG A 119 -8.50 -0.96 6.92
CA ARG A 119 -8.97 0.41 6.76
C ARG A 119 -9.03 0.80 5.29
N THR A 120 -9.87 1.79 4.97
CA THR A 120 -9.94 2.34 3.61
C THR A 120 -8.74 3.26 3.36
N VAL A 121 -7.73 2.77 2.65
CA VAL A 121 -6.58 3.55 2.15
C VAL A 121 -6.76 4.01 0.70
N PHE A 122 -7.53 3.26 -0.10
CA PHE A 122 -7.89 3.62 -1.45
C PHE A 122 -9.40 3.79 -1.56
N LYS A 123 -9.83 4.91 -2.13
CA LYS A 123 -11.22 5.24 -2.43
C LYS A 123 -11.36 5.53 -3.92
N THR A 124 -12.52 5.23 -4.49
CA THR A 124 -12.83 5.64 -5.86
C THR A 124 -12.86 7.16 -5.96
N GLY A 125 -12.07 7.72 -6.89
CA GLY A 125 -12.11 9.14 -7.28
C GLY A 125 -13.00 9.37 -8.50
N THR A 126 -13.11 10.63 -8.91
CA THR A 126 -13.83 11.06 -10.12
C THR A 126 -12.87 11.71 -11.11
N SER A 127 -13.34 12.04 -12.32
CA SER A 127 -12.53 12.75 -13.33
C SER A 127 -11.97 14.08 -12.84
N ASN A 128 -12.69 14.73 -11.91
CA ASN A 128 -12.37 16.06 -11.41
C ASN A 128 -11.79 16.02 -9.99
N ASN A 129 -11.79 14.85 -9.33
CA ASN A 129 -11.28 14.70 -7.98
C ASN A 129 -10.59 13.33 -7.80
N TYR A 130 -9.28 13.31 -8.00
CA TYR A 130 -8.43 12.15 -7.79
C TYR A 130 -7.04 12.56 -7.31
N THR A 131 -6.37 11.63 -6.63
CA THR A 131 -4.95 11.76 -6.25
C THR A 131 -4.07 10.72 -6.93
N ILE A 132 -4.65 9.63 -7.46
CA ILE A 132 -4.01 8.66 -8.35
C ILE A 132 -4.84 8.50 -9.62
N ARG A 133 -4.19 8.60 -10.79
CA ARG A 133 -4.83 8.34 -12.09
C ARG A 133 -4.37 7.01 -12.67
N VAL A 134 -5.32 6.18 -13.06
CA VAL A 134 -5.10 4.85 -13.63
C VAL A 134 -5.52 4.83 -15.10
N GLY A 135 -4.67 4.32 -15.98
CA GLY A 135 -4.99 4.20 -17.40
C GLY A 135 -4.14 3.17 -18.12
N PHE A 136 -4.37 3.06 -19.43
CA PHE A 136 -3.51 2.27 -20.30
C PHE A 136 -2.29 3.09 -20.75
N GLY A 137 -1.12 2.48 -20.71
CA GLY A 137 0.12 3.04 -21.25
C GLY A 137 0.72 2.14 -22.33
N THR A 138 1.77 2.63 -22.99
CA THR A 138 2.38 1.98 -24.15
C THR A 138 3.58 1.09 -23.83
N GLY A 139 4.02 0.93 -22.57
CA GLY A 139 5.06 -0.05 -22.24
C GLY A 139 6.53 0.42 -22.41
N GLY A 140 6.79 1.71 -22.64
CA GLY A 140 8.13 2.25 -22.96
C GLY A 140 8.39 2.35 -24.47
N LYS A 141 9.60 2.82 -24.88
CA LYS A 141 9.96 3.05 -26.29
C LYS A 141 9.81 1.80 -27.18
N ASP A 142 9.90 0.61 -26.59
CA ASP A 142 9.80 -0.69 -27.28
C ASP A 142 8.61 -1.56 -26.82
N HIS A 143 7.62 -0.95 -26.14
CA HIS A 143 6.38 -1.60 -25.69
C HIS A 143 6.48 -2.82 -24.74
N SER A 144 7.66 -3.23 -24.25
CA SER A 144 7.87 -4.61 -23.78
C SER A 144 8.51 -4.87 -22.40
N LEU A 145 8.70 -3.90 -21.49
CA LEU A 145 9.38 -4.22 -20.21
C LEU A 145 8.51 -4.28 -18.95
N TRP A 146 7.25 -3.84 -19.00
CA TRP A 146 6.40 -3.83 -17.82
C TRP A 146 4.94 -4.13 -18.13
N ASP A 147 4.29 -4.84 -17.20
CA ASP A 147 2.84 -5.11 -17.20
C ASP A 147 2.05 -3.99 -16.52
N GLY A 148 2.63 -3.46 -15.44
CA GLY A 148 2.17 -2.29 -14.72
C GLY A 148 3.30 -1.31 -14.48
N LEU A 149 2.96 -0.03 -14.31
CA LEU A 149 3.92 0.98 -13.87
C LEU A 149 3.25 2.04 -13.01
N TYR A 150 3.65 2.14 -11.76
CA TYR A 150 3.37 3.27 -10.90
C TYR A 150 4.50 4.29 -10.91
N LYS A 151 4.18 5.56 -11.19
CA LYS A 151 5.13 6.67 -11.08
C LYS A 151 4.44 7.97 -10.68
N THR A 152 4.90 8.59 -9.60
CA THR A 152 4.56 9.96 -9.15
C THR A 152 3.08 10.25 -8.82
N ASN A 153 2.15 9.31 -9.08
CA ASN A 153 0.68 9.36 -8.91
C ASN A 153 -0.08 8.78 -10.13
N LYS A 154 0.64 8.28 -11.14
CA LYS A 154 0.05 7.64 -12.31
C LYS A 154 0.31 6.14 -12.23
N LEU A 155 -0.73 5.35 -12.46
CA LEU A 155 -0.66 3.90 -12.64
C LEU A 155 -0.99 3.60 -14.10
N TRP A 156 -0.08 2.94 -14.79
CA TRP A 156 -0.28 2.49 -16.15
C TRP A 156 -0.37 0.98 -16.20
N VAL A 157 -1.32 0.47 -16.97
CA VAL A 157 -1.40 -0.94 -17.37
C VAL A 157 -0.96 -1.02 -18.83
N ASN A 158 -0.11 -1.99 -19.17
CA ASN A 158 0.38 -2.14 -20.54
C ASN A 158 -0.78 -2.54 -21.46
N LYS A 159 -1.14 -1.65 -22.40
CA LYS A 159 -2.28 -1.85 -23.30
C LYS A 159 -2.11 -3.06 -24.21
N SER A 160 -0.90 -3.27 -24.73
CA SER A 160 -0.61 -4.33 -25.70
C SER A 160 -0.65 -5.69 -25.03
N HIS A 161 -0.05 -5.82 -23.84
CA HIS A 161 -0.12 -7.05 -23.06
C HIS A 161 -1.55 -7.34 -22.59
N PHE A 162 -2.27 -6.31 -22.11
CA PHE A 162 -3.64 -6.46 -21.63
C PHE A 162 -4.59 -6.97 -22.72
N ASN A 163 -4.49 -6.45 -23.95
CA ASN A 163 -5.38 -6.86 -25.04
C ASN A 163 -4.86 -8.07 -25.82
N SER A 164 -3.77 -8.71 -25.40
CA SER A 164 -3.21 -9.86 -26.10
C SER A 164 -3.79 -11.16 -25.60
N ASP A 165 -4.41 -11.92 -26.51
CA ASP A 165 -4.98 -13.24 -26.23
C ASP A 165 -3.90 -14.29 -25.88
N SER A 166 -2.64 -14.07 -26.25
CA SER A 166 -1.54 -15.00 -26.00
C SER A 166 -0.66 -14.60 -24.82
N TYR A 167 -0.72 -13.36 -24.34
CA TYR A 167 0.24 -12.86 -23.35
C TYR A 167 0.21 -13.67 -22.04
N ILE A 168 -0.99 -13.92 -21.51
CA ILE A 168 -1.13 -14.72 -20.27
C ILE A 168 -0.64 -16.15 -20.44
N LEU A 169 -0.72 -16.74 -21.65
CA LEU A 169 -0.17 -18.06 -21.91
C LEU A 169 1.36 -18.04 -21.81
N THR A 170 2.00 -16.99 -22.34
CA THR A 170 3.45 -16.77 -22.22
C THR A 170 3.86 -16.64 -20.76
N VAL A 171 3.13 -15.84 -19.96
CA VAL A 171 3.40 -15.68 -18.53
C VAL A 171 3.22 -17.01 -17.78
N LEU A 172 2.14 -17.74 -18.02
CA LEU A 172 1.88 -19.04 -17.39
C LEU A 172 2.98 -20.06 -17.72
N GLN A 173 3.44 -20.09 -18.97
CA GLN A 173 4.54 -20.95 -19.38
C GLN A 173 5.85 -20.56 -18.69
N ALA A 174 6.17 -19.27 -18.63
CA ALA A 174 7.37 -18.77 -17.96
C ALA A 174 7.38 -19.10 -16.46
N VAL A 175 6.25 -18.93 -15.77
CA VAL A 175 6.15 -19.18 -14.32
C VAL A 175 6.08 -20.67 -13.99
N SER A 176 5.37 -21.47 -14.79
CA SER A 176 5.21 -22.90 -14.52
C SER A 176 6.37 -23.77 -15.01
N GLY A 177 7.19 -23.26 -15.93
CA GLY A 177 8.20 -24.04 -16.67
C GLY A 177 7.59 -25.11 -17.59
N LYS A 178 6.26 -25.13 -17.75
CA LYS A 178 5.54 -26.12 -18.57
C LYS A 178 4.99 -25.46 -19.81
N LYS A 179 5.00 -26.18 -20.93
CA LYS A 179 4.36 -25.73 -22.17
C LYS A 179 2.88 -25.52 -21.93
N VAL A 180 2.39 -24.31 -22.21
CA VAL A 180 0.96 -23.97 -22.12
C VAL A 180 0.41 -23.82 -23.53
N THR A 181 -0.77 -24.39 -23.80
CA THR A 181 -1.42 -24.31 -25.11
C THR A 181 -2.72 -23.50 -25.02
N LYS A 182 -3.22 -23.03 -26.17
CA LYS A 182 -4.47 -22.28 -26.22
C LYS A 182 -5.65 -23.14 -25.68
N PRO A 183 -6.58 -22.55 -24.92
CA PRO A 183 -7.77 -23.24 -24.41
C PRO A 183 -8.59 -23.89 -25.53
N LYS A 184 -8.97 -25.16 -25.38
CA LYS A 184 -9.79 -25.87 -26.39
C LYS A 184 -11.21 -26.13 -25.89
N THR A 185 -11.35 -26.55 -24.65
CA THR A 185 -12.66 -26.86 -24.04
C THR A 185 -13.29 -25.63 -23.38
N ALA A 186 -14.58 -25.70 -23.08
CA ALA A 186 -15.26 -24.65 -22.30
C ALA A 186 -14.65 -24.50 -20.89
N ALA A 187 -14.25 -25.61 -20.27
CA ALA A 187 -13.57 -25.61 -18.97
C ALA A 187 -12.21 -24.90 -19.05
N ASP A 188 -11.40 -25.18 -20.08
CA ASP A 188 -10.11 -24.51 -20.29
C ASP A 188 -10.29 -23.01 -20.50
N LYS A 189 -11.32 -22.61 -21.26
CA LYS A 189 -11.64 -21.19 -21.50
C LYS A 189 -12.01 -20.50 -20.20
N ALA A 190 -12.83 -21.13 -19.35
CA ALA A 190 -13.19 -20.59 -18.04
C ALA A 190 -11.96 -20.45 -17.12
N ALA A 191 -11.08 -21.46 -17.11
CA ALA A 191 -9.82 -21.41 -16.37
C ALA A 191 -8.90 -20.29 -16.86
N TYR A 192 -8.75 -20.13 -18.18
CA TYR A 192 -7.99 -19.04 -18.80
C TYR A 192 -8.53 -17.67 -18.39
N VAL A 193 -9.85 -17.46 -18.46
CA VAL A 193 -10.47 -16.20 -18.02
C VAL A 193 -10.16 -15.90 -16.55
N LYS A 194 -10.14 -16.93 -15.69
CA LYS A 194 -9.76 -16.79 -14.28
C LYS A 194 -8.28 -16.38 -14.13
N TYR A 195 -7.36 -16.99 -14.87
CA TYR A 195 -5.93 -16.62 -14.85
C TYR A 195 -5.71 -15.21 -15.37
N TYR A 196 -6.30 -14.88 -16.51
CA TYR A 196 -6.22 -13.55 -17.11
C TYR A 196 -6.73 -12.49 -16.13
N ARG A 197 -7.89 -12.74 -15.51
CA ARG A 197 -8.46 -11.83 -14.53
C ARG A 197 -7.57 -11.69 -13.30
N GLY A 198 -7.16 -12.81 -12.71
CA GLY A 198 -6.31 -12.83 -11.53
C GLY A 198 -4.96 -12.16 -11.75
N PHE A 199 -4.38 -12.31 -12.94
CA PHE A 199 -3.14 -11.65 -13.33
C PHE A 199 -3.28 -10.13 -13.32
N TRP A 200 -4.24 -9.58 -14.07
CA TRP A 200 -4.38 -8.12 -14.15
C TRP A 200 -4.87 -7.49 -12.84
N GLU A 201 -5.67 -8.21 -12.04
CA GLU A 201 -5.99 -7.78 -10.67
C GLU A 201 -4.73 -7.74 -9.80
N ALA A 202 -3.86 -8.76 -9.89
CA ALA A 202 -2.59 -8.80 -9.17
C ALA A 202 -1.60 -7.72 -9.64
N THR A 203 -1.49 -7.46 -10.94
CA THR A 203 -0.67 -6.38 -11.50
C THR A 203 -1.11 -5.03 -10.95
N ILE A 204 -2.41 -4.71 -10.98
CA ILE A 204 -2.88 -3.41 -10.45
C ILE A 204 -2.68 -3.34 -8.93
N THR A 205 -2.83 -4.46 -8.20
CA THR A 205 -2.53 -4.51 -6.76
C THR A 205 -1.04 -4.28 -6.48
N HIS A 206 -0.14 -4.85 -7.28
CA HIS A 206 1.31 -4.61 -7.23
C HIS A 206 1.62 -3.12 -7.38
N GLU A 207 1.08 -2.48 -8.42
CA GLU A 207 1.29 -1.05 -8.67
C GLU A 207 0.69 -0.15 -7.57
N LEU A 208 -0.45 -0.54 -6.99
CA LEU A 208 -0.97 0.13 -5.79
C LEU A 208 -0.05 -0.08 -4.58
N GLY A 209 0.65 -1.20 -4.48
CA GLY A 209 1.71 -1.45 -3.49
C GLY A 209 2.88 -0.48 -3.63
N HIS A 210 3.33 -0.20 -4.85
CA HIS A 210 4.31 0.87 -5.10
C HIS A 210 3.78 2.24 -4.65
N SER A 211 2.50 2.54 -4.84
CA SER A 211 1.92 3.79 -4.32
C SER A 211 1.99 3.87 -2.78
N LEU A 212 1.89 2.72 -2.09
CA LEU A 212 2.11 2.61 -0.64
C LEU A 212 3.61 2.63 -0.26
N GLY A 213 4.51 2.79 -1.23
CA GLY A 213 5.96 2.89 -1.06
C GLY A 213 6.67 1.55 -0.85
N LEU A 214 6.08 0.46 -1.35
CA LEU A 214 6.72 -0.85 -1.35
C LEU A 214 7.60 -0.99 -2.59
N ASP A 215 8.88 -1.32 -2.39
CA ASP A 215 9.76 -1.74 -3.48
C ASP A 215 9.63 -3.26 -3.73
N HIS A 216 10.35 -3.77 -4.71
CA HIS A 216 10.28 -5.17 -5.06
C HIS A 216 10.84 -6.10 -3.98
N THR A 217 10.42 -7.37 -4.03
CA THR A 217 11.01 -8.47 -3.27
C THR A 217 11.37 -9.64 -4.20
N PRO A 218 12.29 -10.53 -3.79
CA PRO A 218 12.60 -11.72 -4.57
C PRO A 218 11.61 -12.88 -4.37
N TYR A 219 10.55 -12.74 -3.56
CA TYR A 219 9.73 -13.89 -3.14
C TYR A 219 8.45 -14.02 -3.96
N LEU A 220 8.27 -15.18 -4.61
CA LEU A 220 7.15 -15.44 -5.55
C LEU A 220 5.75 -15.28 -4.94
N ASP A 221 5.62 -15.46 -3.63
CA ASP A 221 4.36 -15.37 -2.90
C ASP A 221 4.03 -13.96 -2.41
N ASP A 222 4.91 -12.98 -2.64
CA ASP A 222 4.63 -11.57 -2.44
C ASP A 222 4.00 -10.97 -3.69
N ILE A 223 3.01 -10.09 -3.52
CA ILE A 223 2.47 -9.32 -4.65
C ILE A 223 3.56 -8.44 -5.25
N MET A 224 4.53 -7.99 -4.44
CA MET A 224 5.66 -7.15 -4.84
C MET A 224 6.84 -7.94 -5.43
N TYR A 225 6.64 -9.20 -5.82
CA TYR A 225 7.69 -10.01 -6.44
C TYR A 225 8.27 -9.35 -7.70
N ALA A 226 9.60 -9.38 -7.83
CA ALA A 226 10.31 -9.20 -9.09
C ALA A 226 11.42 -10.25 -9.22
N GLN A 227 11.70 -10.68 -10.46
CA GLN A 227 12.69 -11.71 -10.75
C GLN A 227 14.12 -11.27 -10.39
N SER A 228 14.42 -9.99 -10.57
CA SER A 228 15.69 -9.38 -10.23
C SER A 228 15.49 -8.00 -9.62
N GLY A 229 16.53 -7.51 -8.95
CA GLY A 229 16.59 -6.17 -8.40
C GLY A 229 17.99 -5.85 -7.90
N ASP A 230 18.39 -4.58 -8.00
CA ASP A 230 19.71 -4.11 -7.59
C ASP A 230 19.66 -3.47 -6.22
N SER A 231 20.68 -3.73 -5.39
CA SER A 231 20.81 -3.05 -4.10
C SER A 231 20.89 -1.54 -4.29
N SER A 232 20.21 -0.81 -3.42
CA SER A 232 20.16 0.65 -3.47
C SER A 232 20.08 1.23 -2.05
N SER A 233 19.77 2.52 -1.94
CA SER A 233 19.45 3.14 -0.65
C SER A 233 18.16 2.59 -0.03
N SER A 234 17.22 2.12 -0.86
CA SER A 234 15.96 1.51 -0.42
C SER A 234 15.97 0.00 -0.55
N ILE A 235 16.82 -0.60 -1.39
CA ILE A 235 16.85 -2.05 -1.62
C ILE A 235 17.99 -2.69 -0.83
N LYS A 236 17.64 -3.68 0.00
CA LYS A 236 18.55 -4.33 0.96
C LYS A 236 19.77 -4.96 0.30
N TYR A 237 19.55 -5.76 -0.75
CA TYR A 237 20.56 -6.55 -1.44
C TYR A 237 20.15 -6.76 -2.90
N THR A 238 21.13 -7.06 -3.77
CA THR A 238 20.89 -7.45 -5.17
C THR A 238 20.39 -8.89 -5.25
N TRP A 239 19.50 -9.19 -6.20
CA TRP A 239 19.13 -10.55 -6.58
C TRP A 239 18.93 -10.67 -8.09
N THR A 240 19.22 -11.85 -8.62
CA THR A 240 19.04 -12.20 -10.04
C THR A 240 18.09 -13.38 -10.26
N THR A 241 17.62 -13.99 -9.16
CA THR A 241 16.71 -15.13 -9.16
C THR A 241 15.68 -15.01 -8.05
N SER A 242 14.54 -15.67 -8.24
CA SER A 242 13.47 -15.74 -7.23
C SER A 242 13.89 -16.56 -6.02
N LYS A 243 13.52 -16.10 -4.83
CA LYS A 243 13.49 -16.90 -3.61
C LYS A 243 12.17 -17.66 -3.51
N LYS A 244 12.25 -18.91 -3.01
CA LYS A 244 11.05 -19.70 -2.72
C LYS A 244 10.26 -19.04 -1.60
N GLY A 245 8.96 -18.85 -1.85
CA GLY A 245 7.97 -18.49 -0.85
C GLY A 245 7.24 -19.71 -0.30
N ASN A 246 5.98 -19.54 0.05
CA ASN A 246 5.07 -20.61 0.49
C ASN A 246 4.58 -21.58 -0.62
N GLY A 247 5.21 -21.57 -1.80
CA GLY A 247 4.81 -22.40 -2.94
C GLY A 247 3.68 -21.83 -3.80
N SER A 248 3.18 -20.62 -3.53
CA SER A 248 2.23 -19.90 -4.38
C SER A 248 2.89 -18.78 -5.17
N PHE A 249 2.32 -18.45 -6.34
CA PHE A 249 2.69 -17.26 -7.10
C PHE A 249 1.59 -16.21 -6.97
N ALA A 250 1.88 -15.11 -6.28
CA ALA A 250 0.89 -14.06 -5.99
C ALA A 250 0.37 -13.39 -7.28
N GLY A 251 1.20 -13.35 -8.33
CA GLY A 251 0.88 -12.77 -9.63
C GLY A 251 -0.32 -13.40 -10.36
N PHE A 252 -0.89 -14.52 -9.90
CA PHE A 252 -2.15 -15.07 -10.45
C PHE A 252 -3.33 -15.07 -9.47
N THR A 253 -3.13 -14.69 -8.21
CA THR A 253 -4.16 -14.87 -7.17
C THR A 253 -4.62 -13.58 -6.51
N ASN A 254 -3.94 -12.46 -6.79
CA ASN A 254 -4.23 -11.15 -6.18
C ASN A 254 -4.31 -11.22 -4.64
N LYS A 255 -3.42 -12.01 -4.04
CA LYS A 255 -3.29 -12.18 -2.58
C LYS A 255 -2.05 -11.45 -2.10
N LEU A 256 -2.18 -10.78 -0.97
CA LEU A 256 -1.08 -10.11 -0.29
C LEU A 256 -0.44 -11.07 0.72
N SER A 257 0.89 -11.14 0.74
CA SER A 257 1.61 -11.89 1.76
C SER A 257 1.64 -11.10 3.08
N SER A 258 2.00 -11.78 4.18
CA SER A 258 2.24 -11.06 5.45
C SER A 258 3.35 -10.02 5.32
N ARG A 259 4.34 -10.26 4.44
CA ARG A 259 5.45 -9.36 4.17
C ARG A 259 4.96 -8.10 3.48
N ASP A 260 4.14 -8.21 2.45
CA ASP A 260 3.51 -7.07 1.77
C ASP A 260 2.76 -6.18 2.78
N ILE A 261 1.92 -6.80 3.59
CA ILE A 261 1.06 -6.12 4.56
C ILE A 261 1.90 -5.43 5.65
N ASN A 262 2.89 -6.12 6.19
CA ASN A 262 3.71 -5.60 7.29
C ASN A 262 4.63 -4.46 6.82
N ARG A 263 5.19 -4.57 5.61
CA ARG A 263 5.95 -3.49 4.96
C ARG A 263 5.07 -2.27 4.70
N ALA A 264 3.82 -2.48 4.24
CA ALA A 264 2.88 -1.38 4.05
C ALA A 264 2.57 -0.68 5.37
N LYS A 265 2.35 -1.44 6.45
CA LYS A 265 2.07 -0.89 7.78
C LYS A 265 3.21 0.00 8.31
N ILE A 266 4.48 -0.42 8.18
CA ILE A 266 5.59 0.45 8.61
C ILE A 266 5.67 1.74 7.80
N ASN A 267 5.41 1.68 6.48
CA ASN A 267 5.53 2.86 5.64
C ASN A 267 4.42 3.90 5.90
N GLN A 268 3.25 3.43 6.34
CA GLN A 268 2.18 4.29 6.86
C GLN A 268 2.62 5.07 8.11
N THR A 269 3.44 4.46 8.97
CA THR A 269 3.98 5.07 10.19
C THR A 269 5.17 5.99 9.92
N ILE A 270 6.04 5.67 8.94
CA ILE A 270 7.26 6.42 8.58
C ILE A 270 6.96 7.81 7.98
N GLY A 271 5.73 8.08 7.52
CA GLY A 271 5.27 9.44 7.24
C GLY A 271 5.28 9.87 5.77
N ILE A 272 5.10 8.93 4.83
CA ILE A 272 4.82 9.29 3.43
C ILE A 272 3.34 9.70 3.23
N LEU A 273 2.46 9.39 4.18
CA LEU A 273 1.01 9.70 4.12
C LEU A 273 0.57 10.96 4.88
N VAL A 274 1.49 11.83 5.29
CA VAL A 274 1.16 12.89 6.24
C VAL A 274 1.72 14.24 5.80
N LYS A 275 0.85 15.06 5.18
CA LYS A 275 0.85 16.51 5.40
C LYS A 275 0.24 16.71 6.80
N LEU A 276 1.05 16.97 7.82
CA LEU A 276 0.57 17.76 8.94
C LEU A 276 0.68 19.21 8.46
N LYS A 277 -0.44 19.80 8.04
CA LYS A 277 -0.55 21.26 8.13
C LYS A 277 -0.56 21.57 9.62
N PHE A 278 0.51 22.17 10.12
CA PHE A 278 0.41 22.98 11.32
C PHE A 278 -0.38 24.22 10.90
N ASN A 279 -1.60 24.35 11.39
CA ASN A 279 -2.26 25.65 11.53
C ASN A 279 -2.07 26.06 12.99
#